data_AF-A0A1G3LTI2-F1
#
_entry.id   AF-A0A1G3LTI2-F1
#
_cell.length_a   1.000
_cell.length_b   1.000
_cell.length_c   1.000
_cell.angle_alpha   90.00
_cell.angle_beta   90.00
_cell.angle_gamma   90.00
#
_symmetry.space_group_name_H-M   'P 1'
#
loop_
_entity.id
_entity.type
_entity.pdbx_description
1 polymer ?
#
loop_
_entity_poly.entity_id
_entity_poly.type
_entity_poly.pdbx_seq_one_letter_code
_entity_poly.pdbx_strand_id
1 'polypeptide(L)'
;MDGVLADVSRSYRAVVRETARRFFRPAPRWREVPTGLFSLAELALLKQGGGLNNDWDLTYRVIELLMVPLGPVLPDRHRDPWERFRRTMGRLDLAPLLRFLARSREPLRDLARRPRPANPFLRGLCRGEVGGGNLVKQIFQEVYLGAERFRATYGLPPRAYRGRGYLERERLLAPPALLRSLASRHLLGIATGRPEAEAGYFLDRFGLRPLFGQVLTLEDCRREERRGFRREGRRVRRGKPHPFLLDALAGRLKARVGCRYYVGDMPDDMQAARRSSRGFQPVGLVQAAPDREAARIRLLEAGARWVADDFRELAAFFP
;
A
#
# COMPACT_ATOMS: atom_id res chain seq x y z
N MET A 1 7.41 8.78 -1.74
CA MET A 1 6.40 9.18 -2.75
C MET A 1 5.08 9.35 -2.05
N ASP A 2 4.50 8.27 -1.53
CA ASP A 2 3.47 8.34 -0.49
C ASP A 2 3.96 9.16 0.69
N GLY A 3 3.08 9.96 1.28
CA GLY A 3 3.36 10.82 2.44
C GLY A 3 4.29 12.02 2.18
N VAL A 4 4.98 12.05 1.04
CA VAL A 4 5.89 13.13 0.63
C VAL A 4 5.32 13.94 -0.54
N LEU A 5 5.04 13.27 -1.66
CA LEU A 5 4.44 13.86 -2.85
C LEU A 5 2.93 13.59 -2.88
N ALA A 6 2.52 12.37 -2.55
CA ALA A 6 1.15 11.90 -2.64
C ALA A 6 0.48 11.84 -1.28
N ASP A 7 -0.64 12.53 -1.13
CA ASP A 7 -1.59 12.30 -0.05
C ASP A 7 -2.44 11.08 -0.40
N VAL A 8 -2.18 9.98 0.31
CA VAL A 8 -2.88 8.71 0.18
C VAL A 8 -3.87 8.43 1.31
N SER A 9 -4.09 9.41 2.20
CA SER A 9 -4.94 9.25 3.39
C SER A 9 -6.38 8.82 3.03
N ARG A 10 -6.86 9.23 1.85
CA ARG A 10 -8.20 8.91 1.32
C ARG A 10 -8.22 7.77 0.29
N SER A 11 -7.08 7.12 0.01
CA SER A 11 -6.98 6.01 -0.95
C SER A 11 -6.83 4.65 -0.25
N TYR A 12 -5.62 4.22 0.09
CA TYR A 12 -5.32 2.84 0.50
C TYR A 12 -6.18 2.32 1.65
N ARG A 13 -6.30 3.07 2.77
CA ARG A 13 -7.10 2.63 3.93
C ARG A 13 -8.58 2.50 3.60
N ALA A 14 -9.10 3.37 2.73
CA ALA A 14 -10.48 3.31 2.29
C ALA A 14 -10.70 2.16 1.28
N VAL A 15 -9.69 1.81 0.48
CA VAL A 15 -9.68 0.63 -0.39
C VAL A 15 -9.73 -0.65 0.44
N VAL A 16 -8.97 -0.76 1.53
CA VAL A 16 -9.02 -1.93 2.43
C VAL A 16 -10.46 -2.18 2.89
N ARG A 17 -11.13 -1.12 3.39
CA ARG A 17 -12.51 -1.20 3.87
C ARG A 17 -13.50 -1.56 2.76
N GLU A 18 -13.40 -0.91 1.61
CA GLU A 18 -14.29 -1.17 0.47
C GLU A 18 -14.06 -2.57 -0.11
N THR A 19 -12.81 -3.04 -0.16
CA THR A 19 -12.45 -4.39 -0.59
C THR A 19 -13.02 -5.44 0.36
N ALA A 20 -12.86 -5.23 1.67
CA ALA A 20 -13.41 -6.13 2.69
C ALA A 20 -14.94 -6.25 2.58
N ARG A 21 -15.64 -5.12 2.36
CA ARG A 21 -17.09 -5.14 2.12
C ARG A 21 -17.45 -5.87 0.83
N ARG A 22 -16.75 -5.59 -0.28
CA ARG A 22 -17.01 -6.20 -1.59
C ARG A 22 -16.71 -7.69 -1.62
N PHE A 23 -15.82 -8.17 -0.77
CA PHE A 23 -15.57 -9.61 -0.62
C PHE A 23 -16.85 -10.38 -0.32
N PHE A 24 -17.77 -9.82 0.48
CA PHE A 24 -19.05 -10.46 0.80
C PHE A 24 -20.13 -10.31 -0.27
N ARG A 25 -19.88 -9.58 -1.37
CA ARG A 25 -20.88 -9.29 -2.41
C ARG A 25 -21.60 -10.51 -3.00
N PRO A 26 -20.96 -11.68 -3.20
CA PRO A 26 -21.69 -12.83 -3.73
C PRO A 26 -22.65 -13.50 -2.73
N ALA A 27 -22.53 -13.20 -1.42
CA ALA A 27 -23.37 -13.81 -0.40
C ALA A 27 -24.79 -13.18 -0.37
N PRO A 28 -25.81 -13.96 0.02
CA PRO A 28 -27.11 -13.40 0.37
C PRO A 28 -26.98 -12.30 1.43
N ARG A 29 -27.86 -11.29 1.39
CA ARG A 29 -27.88 -10.18 2.36
C ARG A 29 -26.63 -9.29 2.40
N TRP A 30 -25.71 -9.41 1.44
CA TRP A 30 -24.50 -8.55 1.40
C TRP A 30 -24.81 -7.04 1.41
N ARG A 31 -25.98 -6.63 0.89
CA ARG A 31 -26.42 -5.23 0.87
C ARG A 31 -26.60 -4.65 2.28
N GLU A 32 -26.86 -5.49 3.28
CA GLU A 32 -26.96 -5.12 4.69
C GLU A 32 -25.59 -4.93 5.34
N VAL A 33 -24.50 -5.35 4.68
CA VAL A 33 -23.14 -5.12 5.18
C VAL A 33 -22.81 -3.62 5.09
N PRO A 34 -22.53 -2.95 6.22
CA PRO A 34 -22.39 -1.50 6.27
C PRO A 34 -21.19 -1.02 5.46
N THR A 35 -21.31 0.16 4.85
CA THR A 35 -20.20 0.84 4.14
C THR A 35 -19.07 1.24 5.09
N GLY A 36 -19.41 1.60 6.32
CA GLY A 36 -18.49 1.87 7.43
C GLY A 36 -18.22 0.63 8.29
N LEU A 37 -17.73 -0.47 7.70
CA LEU A 37 -17.43 -1.73 8.42
C LEU A 37 -16.64 -1.55 9.73
N PHE A 38 -15.73 -0.58 9.74
CA PHE A 38 -14.87 -0.22 10.87
C PHE A 38 -14.31 1.20 10.64
N SER A 39 -13.76 1.79 11.71
CA SER A 39 -13.11 3.10 11.65
C SER A 39 -11.71 3.01 11.03
N LEU A 40 -11.24 4.10 10.41
CA LEU A 40 -9.86 4.14 9.88
C LEU A 40 -8.80 4.21 11.00
N ALA A 41 -9.18 4.68 12.18
CA ALA A 41 -8.33 4.69 13.37
C ALA A 41 -8.08 3.26 13.86
N GLU A 42 -9.14 2.47 13.95
CA GLU A 42 -9.05 1.05 14.31
C GLU A 42 -8.20 0.25 13.30
N LEU A 43 -8.38 0.51 12.00
CA LEU A 43 -7.54 -0.09 10.97
C LEU A 43 -6.05 0.28 11.14
N ALA A 44 -5.75 1.52 11.55
CA ALA A 44 -4.38 1.96 11.79
C ALA A 44 -3.75 1.21 12.97
N LEU A 45 -4.49 1.01 14.07
CA LEU A 45 -4.05 0.20 15.22
C LEU A 45 -3.78 -1.26 14.81
N LEU A 46 -4.63 -1.84 13.97
CA LEU A 46 -4.42 -3.19 13.45
C LEU A 46 -3.13 -3.30 12.62
N LYS A 47 -2.82 -2.28 11.80
CA LYS A 47 -1.57 -2.22 11.01
C LYS A 47 -0.33 -2.09 11.91
N GLN A 48 -0.44 -1.40 13.04
CA GLN A 48 0.65 -1.21 14.00
C GLN A 48 0.98 -2.49 14.80
N GLY A 49 0.07 -3.47 14.87
CA GLY A 49 0.29 -4.75 15.54
C GLY A 49 1.38 -5.66 14.94
N GLY A 50 2.08 -5.21 13.88
CA GLY A 50 3.20 -5.90 13.26
C GLY A 50 2.81 -7.04 12.31
N GLY A 51 3.76 -7.47 11.46
CA GLY A 51 3.61 -8.62 10.56
C GLY A 51 2.77 -8.40 9.30
N LEU A 52 2.26 -7.19 9.06
CA LEU A 52 1.48 -6.83 7.87
C LEU A 52 2.33 -5.93 6.95
N ASN A 53 2.99 -6.55 5.97
CA ASN A 53 4.05 -5.89 5.19
C ASN A 53 3.52 -4.91 4.13
N ASN A 54 2.23 -4.99 3.78
CA ASN A 54 1.60 -4.14 2.77
C ASN A 54 0.06 -4.10 2.99
N ASP A 55 -0.64 -3.24 2.25
CA ASP A 55 -2.09 -3.08 2.39
C ASP A 55 -2.90 -4.28 1.86
N TRP A 56 -2.30 -5.16 1.03
CA TRP A 56 -2.95 -6.43 0.66
C TRP A 56 -2.96 -7.41 1.84
N ASP A 57 -1.85 -7.54 2.57
CA ASP A 57 -1.77 -8.37 3.78
C ASP A 57 -2.73 -7.86 4.87
N LEU A 58 -2.82 -6.53 5.02
CA LEU A 58 -3.79 -5.89 5.91
C LEU A 58 -5.24 -6.21 5.48
N THR A 59 -5.54 -6.14 4.18
CA THR A 59 -6.87 -6.48 3.65
C THR A 59 -7.21 -7.94 3.91
N TYR A 60 -6.27 -8.86 3.70
CA TYR A 60 -6.44 -10.27 4.05
C TYR A 60 -6.79 -10.42 5.52
N ARG A 61 -6.01 -9.79 6.43
CA ARG A 61 -6.25 -9.88 7.87
C ARG A 61 -7.62 -9.33 8.26
N VAL A 62 -8.04 -8.21 7.68
CA VAL A 62 -9.38 -7.65 7.90
C VAL A 62 -10.47 -8.64 7.47
N ILE A 63 -10.36 -9.23 6.27
CA ILE A 63 -11.34 -10.22 5.79
C ILE A 63 -11.34 -11.46 6.69
N GLU A 64 -10.16 -11.95 7.09
CA GLU A 64 -10.00 -13.08 8.00
C GLU A 64 -10.75 -12.84 9.32
N LEU A 65 -10.61 -11.65 9.91
CA LEU A 65 -11.34 -11.25 11.13
C LEU A 65 -12.85 -11.23 10.89
N LEU A 66 -13.31 -10.59 9.80
CA LEU A 66 -14.74 -10.49 9.48
C LEU A 66 -15.38 -11.85 9.15
N MET A 67 -14.59 -12.87 8.83
CA MET A 67 -15.08 -14.24 8.67
C MET A 67 -15.21 -15.00 9.98
N VAL A 68 -14.59 -14.56 11.09
CA VAL A 68 -14.65 -15.26 12.38
C VAL A 68 -16.09 -15.51 12.87
N PRO A 69 -17.03 -14.54 12.82
CA PRO A 69 -18.42 -14.79 13.22
C PRO A 69 -19.16 -15.81 12.36
N LEU A 70 -18.68 -16.07 11.14
CA LEU A 70 -19.29 -17.00 10.19
C LEU A 70 -18.88 -18.46 10.44
N GLY A 71 -17.89 -18.69 11.30
CA GLY A 71 -17.35 -20.02 11.58
C GLY A 71 -16.53 -20.60 10.40
N PRO A 72 -16.23 -21.91 10.45
CA PRO A 72 -15.47 -22.58 9.39
C PRO A 72 -16.21 -22.55 8.04
N VAL A 73 -15.50 -22.16 6.98
CA VAL A 73 -16.03 -22.13 5.61
C VAL A 73 -15.37 -23.20 4.76
N LEU A 74 -16.17 -24.15 4.29
CA LEU A 74 -15.71 -25.19 3.37
C LEU A 74 -15.75 -24.68 1.92
N PRO A 75 -14.63 -24.70 1.19
CA PRO A 75 -14.60 -24.24 -0.19
C PRO A 75 -15.37 -25.17 -1.12
N ASP A 76 -16.07 -24.59 -2.09
CA ASP A 76 -16.60 -25.32 -3.24
C ASP A 76 -15.45 -25.96 -4.07
N ARG A 77 -15.74 -27.06 -4.77
CA ARG A 77 -14.72 -27.84 -5.50
C ARG A 77 -14.48 -27.36 -6.95
N HIS A 78 -15.10 -26.26 -7.38
CA HIS A 78 -14.91 -25.75 -8.73
C HIS A 78 -13.42 -25.42 -9.03
N ARG A 79 -12.99 -25.71 -10.27
CA ARG A 79 -11.60 -25.49 -10.73
C ARG A 79 -11.26 -24.00 -10.84
N ASP A 80 -12.11 -23.22 -11.51
CA ASP A 80 -11.95 -21.77 -11.62
C ASP A 80 -12.05 -21.09 -10.23
N PRO A 81 -11.04 -20.31 -9.81
CA PRO A 81 -11.01 -19.67 -8.48
C PRO A 81 -12.16 -18.70 -8.23
N TRP A 82 -12.60 -17.97 -9.25
CA TRP A 82 -13.70 -17.00 -9.13
C TRP A 82 -15.06 -17.68 -9.00
N GLU A 83 -15.26 -18.76 -9.73
CA GLU A 83 -16.46 -19.57 -9.63
C GLU A 83 -16.54 -20.28 -8.28
N ARG A 84 -15.41 -20.83 -7.81
CA ARG A 84 -15.30 -21.38 -6.46
C ARG A 84 -15.62 -20.33 -5.41
N PHE A 85 -15.06 -19.13 -5.52
CA PHE A 85 -15.35 -18.01 -4.62
C PHE A 85 -16.85 -17.66 -4.64
N ARG A 86 -17.43 -17.47 -5.82
CA ARG A 86 -18.85 -17.12 -5.99
C ARG A 86 -19.78 -18.17 -5.40
N ARG A 87 -19.55 -19.46 -5.68
CA ARG A 87 -20.35 -20.57 -5.16
C ARG A 87 -20.21 -20.73 -3.66
N THR A 88 -18.99 -20.60 -3.13
CA THR A 88 -18.74 -20.71 -1.68
C THR A 88 -19.43 -19.55 -0.94
N MET A 89 -19.17 -18.30 -1.36
CA MET A 89 -19.76 -17.12 -0.74
C MET A 89 -21.28 -17.09 -0.90
N GLY A 90 -21.82 -17.55 -2.03
CA GLY A 90 -23.26 -17.60 -2.29
C GLY A 90 -24.05 -18.53 -1.37
N ARG A 91 -23.39 -19.43 -0.65
CA ARG A 91 -23.99 -20.34 0.34
C ARG A 91 -23.83 -19.83 1.79
N LEU A 92 -23.10 -18.73 2.02
CA LEU A 92 -22.84 -18.23 3.36
C LEU A 92 -24.04 -17.46 3.92
N ASP A 93 -24.45 -17.79 5.14
CA ASP A 93 -25.35 -16.95 5.93
C ASP A 93 -24.55 -15.82 6.61
N LEU A 94 -24.82 -14.57 6.23
CA LEU A 94 -24.18 -13.41 6.84
C LEU A 94 -24.82 -12.97 8.16
N ALA A 95 -25.94 -13.55 8.59
CA ALA A 95 -26.65 -13.11 9.79
C ALA A 95 -25.77 -13.07 11.06
N PRO A 96 -24.87 -14.04 11.33
CA PRO A 96 -23.94 -13.94 12.46
C PRO A 96 -23.01 -12.73 12.41
N LEU A 97 -22.47 -12.42 11.23
CA LEU A 97 -21.60 -11.25 11.02
C LEU A 97 -22.41 -9.95 11.19
N LEU A 98 -23.59 -9.86 10.59
CA LEU A 98 -24.43 -8.66 10.68
C LEU A 98 -24.85 -8.39 12.14
N ARG A 99 -25.26 -9.43 12.88
CA ARG A 99 -25.58 -9.34 14.32
C ARG A 99 -24.38 -8.92 15.17
N PHE A 100 -23.18 -9.29 14.77
CA PHE A 100 -21.96 -8.86 15.44
C PHE A 100 -21.65 -7.38 15.15
N LEU A 101 -21.65 -6.98 13.87
CA LEU A 101 -21.37 -5.62 13.44
C LEU A 101 -22.37 -4.61 14.01
N ALA A 102 -23.63 -4.99 14.20
CA ALA A 102 -24.64 -4.13 14.81
C ALA A 102 -24.40 -3.83 16.30
N ARG A 103 -23.60 -4.67 17.00
CA ARG A 103 -23.35 -4.54 18.45
C ARG A 103 -21.98 -3.97 18.78
N SER A 104 -20.99 -4.20 17.91
CA SER A 104 -19.60 -3.79 18.18
C SER A 104 -19.35 -2.35 17.72
N ARG A 105 -18.70 -1.57 18.59
CA ARG A 105 -18.19 -0.22 18.25
C ARG A 105 -16.77 -0.27 17.66
N GLU A 106 -16.01 -1.32 17.97
CA GLU A 106 -14.65 -1.57 17.45
C GLU A 106 -14.56 -3.02 16.91
N PRO A 107 -15.16 -3.31 15.74
CA PRO A 107 -15.30 -4.67 15.22
C PRO A 107 -13.98 -5.42 15.03
N LEU A 108 -12.95 -4.78 14.46
CA LEU A 108 -11.65 -5.42 14.23
C LEU A 108 -10.93 -5.72 15.55
N ARG A 109 -10.99 -4.81 16.52
CA ARG A 109 -10.37 -4.96 17.83
C ARG A 109 -11.04 -6.10 18.61
N ASP A 110 -12.36 -6.13 18.61
CA ASP A 110 -13.14 -7.18 19.28
C ASP A 110 -12.90 -8.55 18.65
N LEU A 111 -12.83 -8.62 17.31
CA LEU A 111 -12.54 -9.86 16.58
C LEU A 111 -11.09 -10.31 16.76
N ALA A 112 -10.14 -9.39 16.86
CA ALA A 112 -8.72 -9.71 17.03
C ALA A 112 -8.44 -10.43 18.37
N ARG A 113 -9.30 -10.26 19.38
CA ARG A 113 -9.22 -10.96 20.67
C ARG A 113 -9.82 -12.36 20.65
N ARG A 114 -10.52 -12.76 19.59
CA ARG A 114 -11.17 -14.07 19.48
C ARG A 114 -10.23 -15.12 18.90
N PRO A 115 -10.44 -16.41 19.22
CA PRO A 115 -9.78 -17.50 18.52
C PRO A 115 -10.06 -17.42 17.03
N ARG A 116 -9.01 -17.59 16.22
CA ARG A 116 -9.09 -17.53 14.76
C ARG A 116 -8.99 -18.94 14.19
N PRO A 117 -10.13 -19.58 13.83
CA PRO A 117 -10.08 -20.89 13.23
C PRO A 117 -9.37 -20.83 11.88
N ALA A 118 -8.73 -21.93 11.52
CA ALA A 118 -8.02 -22.04 10.26
C ALA A 118 -9.02 -21.89 9.10
N ASN A 119 -8.80 -20.93 8.20
CA ASN A 119 -9.68 -20.68 7.05
C ASN A 119 -8.99 -21.09 5.73
N PRO A 120 -9.05 -22.37 5.33
CA PRO A 120 -8.39 -22.86 4.12
C PRO A 120 -8.96 -22.22 2.85
N PHE A 121 -10.24 -21.86 2.85
CA PHE A 121 -10.88 -21.14 1.75
C PHE A 121 -10.21 -19.78 1.53
N LEU A 122 -10.14 -18.94 2.55
CA LEU A 122 -9.54 -17.61 2.42
C LEU A 122 -8.04 -17.70 2.08
N ARG A 123 -7.30 -18.64 2.69
CA ARG A 123 -5.89 -18.89 2.34
C ARG A 123 -5.72 -19.26 0.86
N GLY A 124 -6.64 -20.05 0.31
CA GLY A 124 -6.63 -20.41 -1.11
C GLY A 124 -6.83 -19.22 -2.05
N LEU A 125 -7.61 -18.22 -1.61
CA LEU A 125 -7.92 -17.00 -2.39
C LEU A 125 -6.83 -15.93 -2.33
N CYS A 126 -5.76 -16.14 -1.56
CA CYS A 126 -4.71 -15.16 -1.34
C CYS A 126 -3.34 -15.60 -1.86
N ARG A 127 -3.31 -16.75 -2.56
CA ARG A 127 -2.09 -17.26 -3.20
C ARG A 127 -1.94 -16.71 -4.61
N GLY A 128 -0.72 -16.32 -4.96
CA GLY A 128 -0.38 -15.81 -6.29
C GLY A 128 -0.54 -14.29 -6.42
N GLU A 129 -0.60 -13.82 -7.66
CA GLU A 129 -0.78 -12.41 -8.01
C GLU A 129 -2.17 -12.19 -8.66
N VAL A 130 -2.48 -10.95 -9.04
CA VAL A 130 -3.68 -10.63 -9.83
C VAL A 130 -3.71 -11.47 -11.10
N GLY A 131 -4.85 -12.07 -11.43
CA GLY A 131 -4.98 -13.03 -12.53
C GLY A 131 -4.41 -14.42 -12.24
N GLY A 132 -3.58 -14.59 -11.21
CA GLY A 132 -2.92 -15.84 -10.83
C GLY A 132 -3.54 -16.56 -9.63
N GLY A 133 -4.80 -16.26 -9.30
CA GLY A 133 -5.54 -16.91 -8.20
C GLY A 133 -5.67 -16.10 -6.91
N ASN A 134 -5.01 -14.93 -6.81
CA ASN A 134 -5.14 -14.06 -5.65
C ASN A 134 -6.33 -13.11 -5.80
N LEU A 135 -7.50 -13.59 -5.42
CA LEU A 135 -8.76 -12.87 -5.56
C LEU A 135 -8.85 -11.66 -4.63
N VAL A 136 -8.33 -11.74 -3.41
CA VAL A 136 -8.36 -10.59 -2.49
C VAL A 136 -7.53 -9.43 -3.07
N LYS A 137 -6.33 -9.73 -3.58
CA LYS A 137 -5.49 -8.75 -4.26
C LYS A 137 -6.13 -8.23 -5.54
N GLN A 138 -6.82 -9.09 -6.30
CA GLN A 138 -7.53 -8.65 -7.50
C GLN A 138 -8.70 -7.70 -7.18
N ILE A 139 -9.56 -8.03 -6.22
CA ILE A 139 -10.65 -7.13 -5.79
C ILE A 139 -10.07 -5.81 -5.30
N PHE A 140 -9.00 -5.86 -4.50
CA PHE A 140 -8.30 -4.67 -4.03
C PHE A 140 -7.85 -3.79 -5.20
N GLN A 141 -7.18 -4.38 -6.18
CA GLN A 141 -6.64 -3.66 -7.32
C GLN A 141 -7.73 -3.10 -8.23
N GLU A 142 -8.84 -3.82 -8.41
CA GLU A 142 -10.00 -3.30 -9.14
C GLU A 142 -10.57 -2.05 -8.45
N VAL A 143 -10.71 -2.06 -7.11
CA VAL A 143 -11.20 -0.91 -6.33
C VAL A 143 -10.20 0.25 -6.32
N TYR A 144 -8.90 -0.05 -6.17
CA TYR A 144 -7.85 0.97 -6.11
C TYR A 144 -7.68 1.69 -7.45
N LEU A 145 -7.47 0.93 -8.53
CA LEU A 145 -7.21 1.46 -9.85
C LEU A 145 -8.48 1.97 -10.55
N GLY A 146 -9.63 1.33 -10.27
CA GLY A 146 -10.85 1.51 -11.05
C GLY A 146 -10.85 0.68 -12.32
N ALA A 147 -12.02 0.59 -12.97
CA ALA A 147 -12.26 -0.37 -14.05
C ALA A 147 -11.32 -0.21 -15.26
N GLU A 148 -11.10 1.03 -15.71
CA GLU A 148 -10.31 1.33 -16.90
C GLU A 148 -8.82 1.05 -16.65
N ARG A 149 -8.29 1.58 -15.55
CA ARG A 149 -6.87 1.41 -15.20
C ARG A 149 -6.54 -0.01 -14.81
N PHE A 150 -7.45 -0.74 -14.16
CA PHE A 150 -7.25 -2.15 -13.89
C PHE A 150 -7.05 -2.94 -15.20
N ARG A 151 -7.86 -2.67 -16.23
CA ARG A 151 -7.68 -3.30 -17.55
C ARG A 151 -6.35 -2.92 -18.18
N ALA A 152 -5.99 -1.64 -18.14
CA ALA A 152 -4.72 -1.16 -18.71
C ALA A 152 -3.49 -1.78 -18.01
N THR A 153 -3.53 -1.93 -16.68
CA THR A 153 -2.41 -2.47 -15.89
C THR A 153 -2.28 -3.98 -15.98
N TYR A 154 -3.40 -4.72 -15.95
CA TYR A 154 -3.37 -6.18 -15.84
C TYR A 154 -3.79 -6.92 -17.11
N GLY A 155 -4.33 -6.24 -18.13
CA GLY A 155 -4.86 -6.89 -19.33
C GLY A 155 -6.08 -7.77 -19.07
N LEU A 156 -6.76 -7.59 -17.93
CA LEU A 156 -7.88 -8.42 -17.48
C LEU A 156 -9.15 -7.58 -17.27
N PRO A 157 -10.34 -8.10 -17.58
CA PRO A 157 -11.58 -7.43 -17.24
C PRO A 157 -11.83 -7.46 -15.71
N PRO A 158 -12.32 -6.37 -15.11
CA PRO A 158 -12.67 -6.36 -13.69
C PRO A 158 -13.90 -7.24 -13.42
N ARG A 159 -13.87 -7.98 -12.32
CA ARG A 159 -14.90 -8.95 -11.93
C ARG A 159 -15.73 -8.50 -10.72
N ALA A 160 -15.15 -7.78 -9.78
CA ALA A 160 -15.78 -7.34 -8.54
C ALA A 160 -16.14 -5.84 -8.50
N TYR A 161 -15.39 -4.98 -9.20
CA TYR A 161 -15.62 -3.53 -9.21
C TYR A 161 -15.43 -2.88 -10.58
N ARG A 162 -16.44 -2.11 -11.02
CA ARG A 162 -16.44 -1.41 -12.32
C ARG A 162 -16.52 0.12 -12.21
N GLY A 163 -16.37 0.68 -11.00
CA GLY A 163 -16.43 2.13 -10.78
C GLY A 163 -15.08 2.82 -10.94
N ARG A 164 -15.03 4.10 -10.55
CA ARG A 164 -13.82 4.93 -10.52
C ARG A 164 -12.87 4.51 -9.40
N GLY A 165 -11.57 4.59 -9.68
CA GLY A 165 -10.54 4.16 -8.75
C GLY A 165 -10.37 5.09 -7.55
N TYR A 166 -10.00 4.54 -6.41
CA TYR A 166 -9.57 5.34 -5.25
C TYR A 166 -8.24 6.05 -5.49
N LEU A 167 -7.42 5.54 -6.42
CA LEU A 167 -6.21 6.21 -6.92
C LEU A 167 -6.50 7.63 -7.45
N GLU A 168 -7.69 7.87 -8.02
CA GLU A 168 -8.11 9.20 -8.47
C GLU A 168 -8.38 10.19 -7.32
N ARG A 169 -8.51 9.71 -6.09
CA ARG A 169 -8.78 10.55 -4.91
C ARG A 169 -7.50 11.10 -4.27
N GLU A 170 -6.34 10.60 -4.69
CA GLU A 170 -5.05 11.06 -4.19
C GLU A 170 -4.79 12.50 -4.60
N ARG A 171 -4.12 13.24 -3.72
CA ARG A 171 -3.83 14.67 -3.88
C ARG A 171 -2.32 14.89 -3.86
N LEU A 172 -1.89 15.98 -4.48
CA LEU A 172 -0.51 16.44 -4.40
C LEU A 172 -0.28 17.18 -3.08
N LEU A 173 0.70 16.73 -2.30
CA LEU A 173 1.12 17.39 -1.04
C LEU A 173 2.12 18.52 -1.29
N ALA A 174 2.99 18.33 -2.28
CA ALA A 174 4.10 19.22 -2.57
C ALA A 174 3.68 20.31 -3.57
N PRO A 175 3.78 21.60 -3.22
CA PRO A 175 3.45 22.69 -4.16
C PRO A 175 4.28 22.59 -5.46
N PRO A 176 3.66 22.57 -6.66
CA PRO A 176 4.39 22.41 -7.92
C PRO A 176 5.50 23.45 -8.14
N ALA A 177 5.27 24.70 -7.72
CA ALA A 177 6.26 25.78 -7.85
C ALA A 177 7.53 25.49 -7.03
N LEU A 178 7.39 24.97 -5.81
CA LEU A 178 8.53 24.61 -4.96
C LEU A 178 9.27 23.40 -5.51
N LEU A 179 8.56 22.39 -5.98
CA LEU A 179 9.18 21.24 -6.65
C LEU A 179 10.00 21.66 -7.88
N ARG A 180 9.48 22.59 -8.69
CA ARG A 180 10.20 23.13 -9.86
C ARG A 180 11.45 23.91 -9.44
N SER A 181 11.36 24.74 -8.39
CA SER A 181 12.51 25.46 -7.83
C SER A 181 13.58 24.53 -7.27
N LEU A 182 13.18 23.41 -6.65
CA LEU A 182 14.12 22.37 -6.24
C LEU A 182 14.75 21.69 -7.46
N ALA A 183 13.95 21.33 -8.47
CA ALA A 183 14.42 20.66 -9.69
C ALA A 183 15.39 21.52 -10.52
N SER A 184 15.30 22.86 -10.46
CA SER A 184 16.24 23.74 -11.15
C SER A 184 17.60 23.85 -10.46
N ARG A 185 17.70 23.48 -9.18
CA ARG A 185 18.93 23.53 -8.37
C ARG A 185 19.50 22.15 -8.02
N HIS A 186 18.67 21.11 -8.12
CA HIS A 186 18.98 19.77 -7.63
C HIS A 186 18.55 18.69 -8.61
N LEU A 187 19.29 17.57 -8.59
CA LEU A 187 18.88 16.36 -9.28
C LEU A 187 17.85 15.62 -8.44
N LEU A 188 16.61 15.57 -8.92
CA LEU A 188 15.53 14.86 -8.25
C LEU A 188 15.38 13.44 -8.81
N GLY A 189 15.13 12.49 -7.90
CA GLY A 189 14.76 11.13 -8.26
C GLY A 189 13.76 10.55 -7.26
N ILE A 190 13.02 9.52 -7.70
CA ILE A 190 12.02 8.85 -6.88
C ILE A 190 12.46 7.40 -6.62
N ALA A 191 12.42 7.00 -5.35
CA ALA A 191 12.47 5.60 -4.93
C ALA A 191 11.15 5.27 -4.20
N THR A 192 10.32 4.44 -4.83
CA THR A 192 8.97 4.16 -4.32
C THR A 192 8.65 2.67 -4.26
N GLY A 193 7.84 2.28 -3.28
CA GLY A 193 7.25 0.94 -3.21
C GLY A 193 6.00 0.77 -4.09
N ARG A 194 5.55 1.85 -4.75
CA ARG A 194 4.46 1.78 -5.73
C ARG A 194 4.89 0.98 -6.97
N PRO A 195 3.98 0.20 -7.57
CA PRO A 195 4.10 -0.28 -8.93
C PRO A 195 4.32 0.84 -9.94
N GLU A 196 5.03 0.54 -11.03
CA GLU A 196 5.39 1.48 -12.08
C GLU A 196 4.19 2.20 -12.69
N ALA A 197 3.12 1.46 -13.00
CA ALA A 197 1.89 2.05 -13.53
C ALA A 197 1.22 3.01 -12.54
N GLU A 198 1.24 2.69 -11.25
CA GLU A 198 0.65 3.53 -10.19
C GLU A 198 1.47 4.81 -9.95
N ALA A 199 2.79 4.68 -9.94
CA ALA A 199 3.71 5.81 -9.80
C ALA A 199 3.66 6.73 -11.03
N GLY A 200 3.72 6.14 -12.23
CA GLY A 200 3.62 6.86 -13.51
C GLY A 200 2.34 7.66 -13.60
N TYR A 201 1.19 7.03 -13.33
CA TYR A 201 -0.09 7.73 -13.34
C TYR A 201 -0.13 8.96 -12.43
N PHE A 202 0.35 8.84 -11.18
CA PHE A 202 0.37 9.96 -10.26
C PHE A 202 1.24 11.10 -10.78
N LEU A 203 2.43 10.80 -11.30
CA LEU A 203 3.34 11.80 -11.85
C LEU A 203 2.77 12.49 -13.08
N ASP A 204 2.13 11.74 -13.98
CA ASP A 204 1.56 12.27 -15.22
C ASP A 204 0.35 13.14 -14.90
N ARG A 205 -0.53 12.69 -14.00
CA ARG A 205 -1.72 13.44 -13.56
C ARG A 205 -1.38 14.82 -13.01
N PHE A 206 -0.28 14.93 -12.27
CA PHE A 206 0.16 16.19 -11.66
C PHE A 206 1.27 16.90 -12.43
N GLY A 207 1.62 16.43 -13.64
CA GLY A 207 2.64 17.06 -14.49
C GLY A 207 4.03 17.10 -13.87
N LEU A 208 4.38 16.10 -13.05
CA LEU A 208 5.62 16.05 -12.29
C LEU A 208 6.71 15.21 -12.97
N ARG A 209 6.34 14.35 -13.93
CA ARG A 209 7.27 13.43 -14.60
C ARG A 209 8.56 14.10 -15.08
N PRO A 210 8.53 15.29 -15.72
CA PRO A 210 9.75 15.94 -16.23
C PRO A 210 10.72 16.41 -15.14
N LEU A 211 10.25 16.57 -13.89
CA LEU A 211 11.06 17.08 -12.79
C LEU A 211 12.00 16.02 -12.20
N PHE A 212 11.75 14.75 -12.48
CA PHE A 212 12.51 13.64 -11.90
C PHE A 212 13.34 12.96 -12.98
N GLY A 213 14.66 13.03 -12.85
CA GLY A 213 15.58 12.40 -13.80
C GLY A 213 15.42 10.88 -13.83
N GLN A 214 15.05 10.28 -12.69
CA GLN A 214 14.74 8.86 -12.60
C GLN A 214 13.67 8.52 -11.57
N VAL A 215 12.90 7.47 -11.87
CA VAL A 215 11.84 6.92 -11.02
C VAL A 215 12.07 5.43 -10.91
N LEU A 216 12.45 4.94 -9.72
CA LEU A 216 12.57 3.52 -9.41
C LEU A 216 11.41 3.06 -8.53
N THR A 217 10.88 1.89 -8.86
CA THR A 217 9.57 1.41 -8.43
C THR A 217 9.63 -0.01 -7.88
N LEU A 218 8.49 -0.59 -7.50
CA LEU A 218 8.40 -1.96 -7.01
C LEU A 218 8.94 -2.98 -8.03
N GLU A 219 8.75 -2.72 -9.32
CA GLU A 219 9.22 -3.57 -10.42
C GLU A 219 10.75 -3.62 -10.47
N ASP A 220 11.45 -2.51 -10.15
CA ASP A 220 12.91 -2.50 -10.01
C ASP A 220 13.36 -3.44 -8.89
N CYS A 221 12.72 -3.36 -7.71
CA CYS A 221 13.00 -4.28 -6.59
C CYS A 221 12.78 -5.73 -7.02
N ARG A 222 11.59 -6.05 -7.56
CA ARG A 222 11.23 -7.41 -7.96
C ARG A 222 12.17 -7.97 -9.03
N ARG A 223 12.63 -7.13 -9.96
CA ARG A 223 13.60 -7.52 -10.98
C ARG A 223 14.95 -7.87 -10.36
N GLU A 224 15.41 -7.08 -9.39
CA GLU A 224 16.66 -7.38 -8.69
C GLU A 224 16.56 -8.61 -7.79
N GLU A 225 15.45 -8.78 -7.08
CA GLU A 225 15.16 -9.99 -6.28
C GLU A 225 15.22 -11.25 -7.14
N ARG A 226 14.63 -11.21 -8.35
CA ARG A 226 14.71 -12.32 -9.32
C ARG A 226 16.13 -12.56 -9.81
N ARG A 227 16.92 -11.51 -10.06
CA ARG A 227 18.32 -11.63 -10.49
C ARG A 227 19.19 -12.24 -9.39
N GLY A 228 19.07 -11.75 -8.16
CA GLY A 228 19.77 -12.29 -6.99
C GLY A 228 19.42 -13.75 -6.74
N PHE A 229 18.13 -14.11 -6.81
CA PHE A 229 17.70 -15.51 -6.67
C PHE A 229 18.33 -16.44 -7.71
N ARG A 230 18.44 -16.00 -8.97
CA ARG A 230 19.10 -16.79 -10.02
C ARG A 230 20.60 -16.98 -9.81
N ARG A 231 21.27 -16.05 -9.13
CA ARG A 231 22.72 -16.09 -8.89
C ARG A 231 23.09 -16.84 -7.62
N GLU A 232 22.34 -16.62 -6.54
CA GLU A 232 22.71 -17.04 -5.18
C GLU A 232 21.78 -18.13 -4.63
N GLY A 233 20.72 -18.50 -5.35
CA GLY A 233 19.70 -19.46 -4.89
C GLY A 233 18.85 -18.96 -3.71
N ARG A 234 19.14 -17.76 -3.17
CA ARG A 234 18.47 -17.19 -2.00
C ARG A 234 17.57 -16.02 -2.38
N ARG A 235 16.36 -16.00 -1.83
CA ARG A 235 15.44 -14.86 -1.96
C ARG A 235 15.76 -13.81 -0.89
N VAL A 236 16.24 -12.65 -1.31
CA VAL A 236 16.48 -11.49 -0.44
C VAL A 236 15.52 -10.38 -0.84
N ARG A 237 14.71 -9.86 0.10
CA ARG A 237 13.82 -8.73 -0.17
C ARG A 237 14.65 -7.46 -0.41
N ARG A 238 14.37 -6.74 -1.51
CA ARG A 238 15.05 -5.50 -1.91
C ARG A 238 14.20 -4.24 -1.73
N GLY A 239 12.95 -4.39 -1.27
CA GLY A 239 12.12 -3.27 -0.81
C GLY A 239 12.66 -2.65 0.48
N LYS A 240 12.18 -1.44 0.81
CA LYS A 240 12.49 -0.76 2.08
C LYS A 240 12.21 -1.69 3.26
N PRO A 241 13.06 -1.69 4.31
CA PRO A 241 14.17 -0.78 4.59
C PRO A 241 15.51 -1.13 3.88
N HIS A 242 15.52 -2.02 2.89
CA HIS A 242 16.73 -2.28 2.10
C HIS A 242 17.10 -1.06 1.23
N PRO A 243 18.38 -0.64 1.16
CA PRO A 243 18.82 0.57 0.45
C PRO A 243 18.85 0.46 -1.08
N PHE A 244 18.33 -0.64 -1.67
CA PHE A 244 18.64 -1.01 -3.06
C PHE A 244 18.23 0.07 -4.06
N LEU A 245 17.01 0.60 -3.92
CA LEU A 245 16.52 1.65 -4.81
C LEU A 245 17.36 2.93 -4.72
N LEU A 246 17.84 3.30 -3.53
CA LEU A 246 18.69 4.49 -3.35
C LEU A 246 20.05 4.30 -4.01
N ASP A 247 20.67 3.13 -3.78
CA ASP A 247 21.98 2.79 -4.33
C ASP A 247 21.92 2.70 -5.87
N ALA A 248 20.84 2.11 -6.40
CA ALA A 248 20.59 2.03 -7.84
C ALA A 248 20.34 3.41 -8.47
N LEU A 249 19.55 4.27 -7.81
CA LEU A 249 19.23 5.62 -8.30
C LEU A 249 20.49 6.48 -8.36
N ALA A 250 21.29 6.49 -7.30
CA ALA A 250 22.57 7.20 -7.26
C ALA A 250 23.56 6.66 -8.31
N GLY A 251 23.59 5.34 -8.54
CA GLY A 251 24.44 4.72 -9.56
C GLY A 251 24.05 5.10 -10.99
N ARG A 252 22.76 5.25 -11.27
CA ARG A 252 22.25 5.58 -12.61
C ARG A 252 22.33 7.08 -12.94
N LEU A 253 22.23 7.97 -11.95
CA LEU A 253 22.27 9.42 -12.19
C LEU A 253 23.65 9.94 -12.64
N LYS A 254 24.74 9.19 -12.39
CA LYS A 254 26.15 9.44 -12.81
C LYS A 254 26.73 10.85 -12.64
N ALA A 255 26.00 11.78 -12.04
CA ALA A 255 26.44 13.14 -11.76
C ALA A 255 27.22 13.22 -10.45
N ARG A 256 28.26 14.05 -10.42
CA ARG A 256 28.93 14.45 -9.18
C ARG A 256 28.02 15.40 -8.42
N VAL A 257 27.61 14.99 -7.22
CA VAL A 257 26.79 15.78 -6.30
C VAL A 257 27.54 15.92 -4.98
N GLY A 258 27.50 17.09 -4.36
CA GLY A 258 28.16 17.35 -3.07
C GLY A 258 27.47 16.62 -1.92
N CYS A 259 26.14 16.60 -1.91
CA CYS A 259 25.32 15.96 -0.89
C CYS A 259 24.19 15.14 -1.52
N ARG A 260 23.71 14.13 -0.81
CA ARG A 260 22.51 13.34 -1.17
C ARG A 260 21.57 13.33 0.01
N TYR A 261 20.31 13.64 -0.24
CA TYR A 261 19.24 13.60 0.75
C TYR A 261 18.18 12.60 0.31
N TYR A 262 17.61 11.89 1.29
CA TYR A 262 16.46 11.04 1.04
C TYR A 262 15.32 11.45 1.95
N VAL A 263 14.24 11.92 1.34
CA VAL A 263 13.05 12.43 2.02
C VAL A 263 12.00 11.32 2.11
N GLY A 264 11.51 11.04 3.32
CA GLY A 264 10.48 10.03 3.57
C GLY A 264 9.61 10.36 4.78
N ASP A 265 8.44 9.73 4.86
CA ASP A 265 7.47 9.90 5.95
C ASP A 265 7.45 8.70 6.92
N MET A 266 8.19 7.63 6.61
CA MET A 266 8.19 6.38 7.37
C MET A 266 9.57 6.02 7.95
N PRO A 267 9.65 5.31 9.10
CA PRO A 267 10.90 4.81 9.66
C PRO A 267 11.76 4.01 8.67
N ASP A 268 11.13 3.18 7.83
CA ASP A 268 11.83 2.36 6.83
C ASP A 268 12.56 3.22 5.78
N ASP A 269 12.11 4.45 5.53
CA ASP A 269 12.80 5.39 4.65
C ASP A 269 14.11 5.87 5.27
N MET A 270 14.06 6.22 6.56
CA MET A 270 15.25 6.67 7.30
C MET A 270 16.28 5.56 7.37
N GLN A 271 15.83 4.34 7.68
CA GLN A 271 16.68 3.15 7.69
C GLN A 271 17.27 2.83 6.32
N ALA A 272 16.49 2.96 5.24
CA ALA A 272 16.99 2.75 3.88
C ALA A 272 18.09 3.75 3.53
N ALA A 273 17.93 5.03 3.88
CA ALA A 273 18.96 6.04 3.68
C ALA A 273 20.23 5.76 4.49
N ARG A 274 20.09 5.42 5.77
CA ARG A 274 21.24 5.09 6.64
C ARG A 274 22.01 3.86 6.18
N ARG A 275 21.33 2.87 5.63
CA ARG A 275 21.94 1.63 5.12
C ARG A 275 22.55 1.82 3.72
N SER A 276 22.27 2.93 3.04
CA SER A 276 22.79 3.17 1.70
C SER A 276 24.30 3.38 1.71
N SER A 277 24.99 2.65 0.83
CA SER A 277 26.42 2.78 0.57
C SER A 277 26.80 4.09 -0.13
N ARG A 278 25.80 4.90 -0.55
CA ARG A 278 25.99 6.12 -1.33
C ARG A 278 25.92 7.41 -0.51
N GLY A 279 25.80 7.28 0.83
CA GLY A 279 25.86 8.40 1.77
C GLY A 279 24.62 9.30 1.73
N PHE A 280 23.43 8.72 1.65
CA PHE A 280 22.18 9.49 1.74
C PHE A 280 21.93 9.97 3.17
N GLN A 281 21.62 11.26 3.31
CA GLN A 281 21.20 11.85 4.56
C GLN A 281 19.67 11.69 4.70
N PRO A 282 19.19 11.00 5.76
CA PRO A 282 17.76 10.80 5.99
C PRO A 282 17.08 12.10 6.46
N VAL A 283 16.02 12.52 5.77
CA VAL A 283 15.21 13.69 6.12
C VAL A 283 13.74 13.25 6.25
N GLY A 284 13.16 13.49 7.42
CA GLY A 284 11.76 13.19 7.68
C GLY A 284 10.83 14.29 7.20
N LEU A 285 9.61 13.92 6.78
CA LEU A 285 8.52 14.87 6.52
C LEU A 285 7.23 14.36 7.17
N VAL A 286 6.63 15.15 8.06
CA VAL A 286 5.44 14.74 8.83
C VAL A 286 4.13 15.36 8.33
N GLN A 287 4.14 16.10 7.21
CA GLN A 287 2.98 16.81 6.67
C GLN A 287 1.71 15.92 6.54
N ALA A 288 1.88 14.66 6.12
CA ALA A 288 0.81 13.70 5.90
C ALA A 288 0.47 12.82 7.11
N ALA A 289 1.19 12.96 8.23
CA ALA A 289 0.99 12.15 9.41
C ALA A 289 -0.28 12.57 10.16
N PRO A 290 -1.14 11.62 10.60
CA PRO A 290 -2.30 11.93 11.43
C PRO A 290 -1.90 12.52 12.79
N ASP A 291 -0.79 12.05 13.35
CA ASP A 291 -0.15 12.55 14.56
C ASP A 291 1.30 12.91 14.20
N ARG A 292 1.56 14.22 14.09
CA ARG A 292 2.85 14.74 13.64
C ARG A 292 3.94 14.56 14.67
N GLU A 293 3.61 14.68 15.95
CA GLU A 293 4.59 14.57 17.04
C GLU A 293 5.04 13.12 17.19
N ALA A 294 4.08 12.18 17.26
CA ALA A 294 4.41 10.76 17.30
C ALA A 294 5.12 10.28 16.02
N ALA A 295 4.86 10.90 14.86
CA ALA A 295 5.61 10.61 13.64
C ALA A 295 7.05 11.15 13.71
N ARG A 296 7.23 12.40 14.17
CA ARG A 296 8.54 13.05 14.34
C ARG A 296 9.45 12.21 15.24
N ILE A 297 8.96 11.80 16.41
CA ILE A 297 9.71 10.94 17.34
C ILE A 297 10.17 9.66 16.65
N ARG A 298 9.27 8.93 16.00
CA ARG A 298 9.60 7.67 15.29
C ARG A 298 10.61 7.86 14.15
N LEU A 299 10.55 9.00 13.45
CA LEU A 299 11.50 9.30 12.37
C LEU A 299 12.89 9.61 12.92
N LEU A 300 12.98 10.38 14.02
CA LEU A 300 14.23 10.66 14.72
C LEU A 300 14.86 9.36 15.27
N GLU A 301 14.06 8.51 15.93
CA GLU A 301 14.51 7.18 16.42
C GLU A 301 15.01 6.27 15.29
N ALA A 302 14.36 6.32 14.12
CA ALA A 302 14.80 5.60 12.92
C ALA A 302 16.06 6.21 12.27
N GLY A 303 16.52 7.36 12.78
CA GLY A 303 17.78 8.00 12.42
C GLY A 303 17.66 9.15 11.43
N ALA A 304 16.51 9.81 11.33
CA ALA A 304 16.38 11.07 10.61
C ALA A 304 17.38 12.11 11.13
N ARG A 305 18.10 12.78 10.22
CA ARG A 305 18.99 13.90 10.58
C ARG A 305 18.20 15.15 10.94
N TRP A 306 17.06 15.34 10.28
CA TRP A 306 16.16 16.46 10.47
C TRP A 306 14.76 16.06 10.02
N VAL A 307 13.72 16.71 10.57
CA VAL A 307 12.32 16.41 10.28
C VAL A 307 11.56 17.72 10.05
N ALA A 308 11.00 17.86 8.85
CA ALA A 308 10.16 18.99 8.44
C ALA A 308 8.69 18.76 8.79
N ASP A 309 7.98 19.82 9.20
CA ASP A 309 6.53 19.83 9.37
C ASP A 309 5.78 19.87 8.04
N ASP A 310 6.32 20.58 7.05
CA ASP A 310 5.73 20.71 5.73
C ASP A 310 6.75 20.85 4.59
N PHE A 311 6.24 20.81 3.35
CA PHE A 311 7.07 20.89 2.16
C PHE A 311 7.76 22.25 1.98
N ARG A 312 7.25 23.34 2.57
CA ARG A 312 7.87 24.67 2.48
C ARG A 312 9.12 24.72 3.35
N GLU A 313 9.01 24.25 4.59
CA GLU A 313 10.14 24.10 5.50
C GLU A 313 11.20 23.17 4.90
N LEU A 314 10.76 22.04 4.33
CA LEU A 314 11.64 21.11 3.63
C LEU A 314 12.39 21.78 2.46
N ALA A 315 11.71 22.59 1.65
CA ALA A 315 12.33 23.26 0.51
C ALA A 315 13.34 24.33 0.94
N ALA A 316 13.14 24.97 2.09
CA ALA A 316 14.06 25.95 2.67
C ALA A 316 15.31 25.31 3.30
N PHE A 317 15.23 24.04 3.70
CA PHE A 317 16.37 23.29 4.26
C PHE A 317 17.45 22.99 3.22
N PHE A 318 17.08 22.85 1.94
CA PHE A 318 18.04 22.52 0.89
C PHE A 318 18.75 23.77 0.34
N PRO A 319 20.09 23.73 0.21
CA PRO A 319 20.90 24.87 -0.20
C PRO A 319 20.60 25.39 -1.62
#